data_AF-A0A176F3K5-F1
#
_entry.id   AF-A0A176F3K5-F1
#
_cell.length_a   1.000
_cell.length_b   1.000
_cell.length_c   1.000
_cell.angle_alpha   90.00
_cell.angle_beta   90.00
_cell.angle_gamma   90.00
#
_symmetry.space_group_name_H-M   'P 1'
#
loop_
_entity.id
_entity.type
_entity.pdbx_description
1 polymer ?
#
loop_
_entity_poly.entity_id
_entity_poly.type
_entity_poly.pdbx_seq_one_letter_code
_entity_poly.pdbx_strand_id
1 'polypeptide(L)'
;MRSLILAALPALSLSFALPAQSQEAAPPPLSIKSSEITRLDTLRNYSADDSLVCCAVEVLESGPDHDFVYMHILLDVEWTEDIKRISYYGGNDIKLKLPGQSDPETFLKPWGSMDWFPEVRTSPASISESRDRKWPDVDNDTYLEAVFTVPSDVTEGTLVIGKKDEPKLELAVDLSGEVTEFPQAGSLWDIEITGLSLVDEVVTNHGSRDQSVPGRVRPLIGKLVKVDMTLTPQRDLKADRLNSNNAAAFTSKHVWLVGPEGLPMALVGEERENGGNLTLSSSNSSTTNWQGEGTTGQIERSYYFLGSGAPGEYQLYFKDVNVDSATLE
;
A
#
# COMPACT_ATOMS: atom_id res chain seq x y z
N MET A 1 79.07 -7.81 23.38
CA MET A 1 78.08 -8.59 22.59
C MET A 1 77.80 -7.83 21.32
N ARG A 2 77.85 -8.55 20.19
CA ARG A 2 77.55 -8.06 18.84
C ARG A 2 76.06 -7.75 18.71
N SER A 3 75.71 -6.69 17.97
CA SER A 3 74.61 -6.72 17.00
C SER A 3 74.73 -5.53 16.03
N LEU A 4 74.90 -5.89 14.75
CA LEU A 4 74.64 -5.07 13.55
C LEU A 4 73.13 -4.93 13.34
N ILE A 5 72.71 -3.96 12.51
CA ILE A 5 71.78 -4.06 11.35
C ILE A 5 71.50 -2.60 10.87
N LEU A 6 72.10 -2.16 9.76
CA LEU A 6 71.64 -2.22 8.35
C LEU A 6 70.51 -1.25 7.98
N ALA A 7 70.81 -0.38 7.01
CA ALA A 7 69.93 0.61 6.38
C ALA A 7 69.00 0.00 5.30
N ALA A 8 67.89 0.66 4.97
CA ALA A 8 67.20 0.50 3.68
C ALA A 8 66.38 1.76 3.29
N LEU A 9 66.51 2.17 2.03
CA LEU A 9 65.93 3.34 1.36
C LEU A 9 64.41 3.25 1.14
N PRO A 10 63.70 4.38 0.94
CA PRO A 10 62.31 4.37 0.46
C PRO A 10 62.28 4.18 -1.07
N ALA A 11 61.48 3.22 -1.53
CA ALA A 11 61.16 3.00 -2.94
C ALA A 11 60.03 3.95 -3.38
N LEU A 12 60.32 4.81 -4.37
CA LEU A 12 59.31 5.55 -5.12
C LEU A 12 58.55 4.57 -6.03
N SER A 13 57.24 4.39 -5.77
CA SER A 13 56.34 3.72 -6.70
C SER A 13 55.69 4.76 -7.63
N LEU A 14 55.99 4.65 -8.92
CA LEU A 14 55.28 5.35 -9.99
C LEU A 14 54.01 4.57 -10.32
N SER A 15 52.86 5.06 -9.88
CA SER A 15 51.56 4.55 -10.33
C SER A 15 51.25 5.12 -11.72
N PHE A 16 51.23 4.25 -12.72
CA PHE A 16 50.66 4.55 -14.03
C PHE A 16 49.14 4.70 -13.89
N ALA A 17 48.61 5.91 -14.10
CA ALA A 17 47.19 6.14 -14.28
C ALA A 17 46.80 5.75 -15.72
N LEU A 18 46.07 4.66 -15.88
CA LEU A 18 45.32 4.39 -17.11
C LEU A 18 44.13 5.37 -17.16
N PRO A 19 43.83 5.99 -18.31
CA PRO A 19 42.64 6.82 -18.44
C PRO A 19 41.41 5.93 -18.33
N ALA A 20 40.59 6.16 -17.31
CA ALA A 20 39.24 5.63 -17.26
C ALA A 20 38.48 6.20 -18.45
N GLN A 21 38.19 5.36 -19.45
CA GLN A 21 37.18 5.67 -20.45
C GLN A 21 35.87 5.83 -19.67
N SER A 22 35.34 7.05 -19.63
CA SER A 22 34.00 7.33 -19.17
C SER A 22 33.05 6.55 -20.08
N GLN A 23 32.56 5.41 -19.60
CA GLN A 23 31.37 4.80 -20.16
C GLN A 23 30.26 5.85 -19.96
N GLU A 24 29.79 6.41 -21.07
CA GLU A 24 28.63 7.30 -21.08
C GLU A 24 27.50 6.49 -20.45
N ALA A 25 27.08 6.88 -19.24
CA ALA A 25 26.04 6.16 -18.53
C ALA A 25 24.79 6.16 -19.42
N ALA A 26 24.17 5.00 -19.60
CA ALA A 26 22.94 4.88 -20.37
C ALA A 26 21.76 5.45 -19.55
N PRO A 27 20.71 5.99 -20.21
CA PRO A 27 19.50 6.39 -19.50
C PRO A 27 18.85 5.21 -18.78
N PRO A 28 17.94 5.48 -17.83
CA PRO A 28 17.11 4.44 -17.21
C PRO A 28 16.50 3.56 -18.30
N PRO A 29 16.53 2.23 -18.17
CA PRO A 29 15.91 1.33 -19.15
C PRO A 29 14.40 1.31 -18.93
N LEU A 30 13.80 2.49 -18.99
CA LEU A 30 12.40 2.76 -18.74
C LEU A 30 11.84 3.57 -19.90
N SER A 31 10.73 3.13 -20.46
CA SER A 31 9.92 3.94 -21.37
C SER A 31 8.47 3.99 -20.88
N ILE A 32 7.71 4.97 -21.33
CA ILE A 32 6.35 5.19 -20.81
C ILE A 32 5.35 4.58 -21.77
N LYS A 33 4.44 3.77 -21.24
CA LYS A 33 3.30 3.24 -22.01
C LYS A 33 2.06 4.09 -21.84
N SER A 34 1.74 4.46 -20.60
CA SER A 34 0.58 5.31 -20.31
C SER A 34 0.77 6.05 -18.99
N SER A 35 0.03 7.14 -18.83
CA SER A 35 -0.02 7.94 -17.61
C SER A 35 -1.44 8.42 -17.34
N GLU A 36 -1.90 8.26 -16.12
CA GLU A 36 -3.13 8.82 -15.58
C GLU A 36 -2.77 9.73 -14.41
N ILE A 37 -3.32 10.94 -14.40
CA ILE A 37 -3.00 11.96 -13.41
C ILE A 37 -4.32 12.49 -12.85
N THR A 38 -4.43 12.46 -11.52
CA THR A 38 -5.63 12.90 -10.81
C THR A 38 -5.26 14.01 -9.83
N ARG A 39 -5.95 15.15 -9.90
CA ARG A 39 -5.87 16.20 -8.88
C ARG A 39 -6.92 15.98 -7.81
N LEU A 40 -6.53 16.20 -6.56
CA LEU A 40 -7.33 15.95 -5.37
C LEU A 40 -7.08 17.06 -4.35
N ASP A 41 -8.10 17.45 -3.60
CA ASP A 41 -7.97 18.37 -2.45
C ASP A 41 -7.76 17.62 -1.13
N THR A 42 -8.29 16.40 -1.08
CA THR A 42 -8.36 15.59 0.12
C THR A 42 -7.99 14.14 -0.15
N LEU A 43 -7.39 13.50 0.85
CA LEU A 43 -7.02 12.10 0.83
C LEU A 43 -7.40 11.44 2.15
N ARG A 44 -8.20 10.38 2.10
CA ARG A 44 -8.54 9.60 3.29
C ARG A 44 -7.35 8.71 3.68
N ASN A 45 -6.88 8.83 4.92
CA ASN A 45 -5.85 7.95 5.45
C ASN A 45 -6.50 6.66 5.98
N TYR A 46 -6.25 5.55 5.29
CA TYR A 46 -6.73 4.22 5.65
C TYR A 46 -5.68 3.35 6.36
N SER A 47 -4.56 3.96 6.79
CA SER A 47 -3.51 3.29 7.57
C SER A 47 -4.10 2.53 8.76
N ALA A 48 -3.99 1.20 8.74
CA ALA A 48 -4.57 0.32 9.75
C ALA A 48 -3.84 0.41 11.12
N ASP A 49 -2.68 1.07 11.19
CA ASP A 49 -1.91 1.19 12.43
C ASP A 49 -2.25 2.44 13.23
N ASP A 50 -2.91 3.42 12.60
CA ASP A 50 -3.46 4.59 13.26
C ASP A 50 -4.89 4.24 13.68
N SER A 51 -5.13 4.13 14.98
CA SER A 51 -6.40 3.71 15.57
C SER A 51 -7.52 4.72 15.33
N LEU A 52 -8.03 4.77 14.11
CA LEU A 52 -9.11 5.62 13.67
C LEU A 52 -10.39 4.78 13.55
N VAL A 53 -11.41 5.17 14.29
CA VAL A 53 -12.73 4.52 14.30
C VAL A 53 -13.37 4.67 12.92
N CYS A 54 -14.20 3.70 12.48
CA CYS A 54 -15.06 3.79 11.28
C CYS A 54 -15.67 5.16 10.99
N CYS A 55 -15.89 5.88 12.07
CA CYS A 55 -16.77 7.00 12.19
C CYS A 55 -15.98 8.28 12.52
N ALA A 56 -14.64 8.21 12.43
CA ALA A 56 -13.69 9.30 12.65
C ALA A 56 -12.40 9.05 11.84
N VAL A 57 -12.52 8.98 10.52
CA VAL A 57 -11.37 8.79 9.61
C VAL A 57 -10.58 10.09 9.44
N GLU A 58 -9.26 9.97 9.45
CA GLU A 58 -8.35 11.06 9.15
C GLU A 58 -8.43 11.39 7.66
N VAL A 59 -8.66 12.66 7.38
CA VAL A 59 -8.63 13.21 6.02
C VAL A 59 -7.45 14.16 5.98
N LEU A 60 -6.49 13.85 5.10
CA LEU A 60 -5.40 14.74 4.76
C LEU A 60 -5.94 15.81 3.82
N GLU A 61 -5.60 17.07 4.07
CA GLU A 61 -6.00 18.22 3.25
C GLU A 61 -4.75 18.82 2.60
N SER A 62 -4.84 19.14 1.31
CA SER A 62 -3.72 19.74 0.56
C SER A 62 -3.42 21.18 1.00
N GLY A 63 -4.42 21.88 1.52
CA GLY A 63 -4.37 23.28 1.93
C GLY A 63 -4.90 24.24 0.85
N PRO A 64 -5.04 25.54 1.16
CA PRO A 64 -5.76 26.49 0.30
C PRO A 64 -5.04 26.84 -1.01
N ASP A 65 -3.71 26.71 -1.05
CA ASP A 65 -2.88 27.11 -2.19
C ASP A 65 -2.25 25.92 -2.93
N HIS A 66 -2.58 24.68 -2.53
CA HIS A 66 -1.97 23.46 -3.07
C HIS A 66 -3.03 22.40 -3.34
N ASP A 67 -2.74 21.51 -4.28
CA ASP A 67 -3.49 20.28 -4.50
C ASP A 67 -2.59 19.07 -4.31
N PHE A 68 -3.21 17.94 -3.96
CA PHE A 68 -2.57 16.66 -4.15
C PHE A 68 -2.65 16.26 -5.63
N VAL A 69 -1.56 15.72 -6.15
CA VAL A 69 -1.50 15.12 -7.48
C VAL A 69 -1.13 13.65 -7.32
N TYR A 70 -2.04 12.77 -7.68
CA TYR A 70 -1.80 11.35 -7.83
C TYR A 70 -1.40 11.04 -9.27
N MET A 71 -0.33 10.27 -9.43
CA MET A 71 0.17 9.80 -10.71
C MET A 71 0.18 8.28 -10.72
N HIS A 72 -0.53 7.70 -11.69
CA HIS A 72 -0.53 6.29 -12.03
C HIS A 72 0.11 6.13 -13.40
N ILE A 73 1.35 5.63 -13.45
CA ILE A 73 2.14 5.59 -14.69
C ILE A 73 2.60 4.17 -14.96
N LEU A 74 2.23 3.65 -16.13
CA LEU A 74 2.70 2.37 -16.65
C LEU A 74 4.01 2.59 -17.42
N LEU A 75 5.05 1.88 -17.00
CA LEU A 75 6.40 1.95 -17.54
C LEU A 75 6.78 0.60 -18.16
N ASP A 76 7.27 0.63 -19.39
CA ASP A 76 7.99 -0.48 -20.02
C ASP A 76 9.41 -0.54 -19.46
N VAL A 77 9.93 -1.72 -19.14
CA VAL A 77 11.30 -1.88 -18.64
C VAL A 77 12.13 -2.61 -19.69
N GLU A 78 13.09 -1.96 -20.36
CA GLU A 78 13.86 -2.60 -21.44
C GLU A 78 14.80 -3.70 -20.88
N TRP A 79 14.29 -4.92 -20.68
CA TRP A 79 15.06 -6.02 -20.11
C TRP A 79 16.08 -6.52 -21.12
N THR A 80 17.35 -6.53 -20.72
CA THR A 80 18.47 -7.08 -21.49
C THR A 80 19.22 -8.10 -20.67
N GLU A 81 20.22 -8.80 -21.25
CA GLU A 81 20.95 -9.83 -20.49
C GLU A 81 21.68 -9.22 -19.28
N ASP A 82 22.08 -7.96 -19.43
CA ASP A 82 22.78 -7.14 -18.45
C ASP A 82 21.83 -6.48 -17.44
N ILE A 83 20.62 -6.11 -17.87
CA ILE A 83 19.60 -5.53 -17.00
C ILE A 83 18.74 -6.64 -16.39
N LYS A 84 19.01 -6.97 -15.13
CA LYS A 84 18.29 -8.02 -14.38
C LYS A 84 17.36 -7.48 -13.31
N ARG A 85 17.58 -6.24 -12.88
CA ARG A 85 16.80 -5.56 -11.86
C ARG A 85 16.88 -4.07 -12.06
N ILE A 86 15.76 -3.38 -11.87
CA ILE A 86 15.70 -1.93 -11.74
C ILE A 86 15.28 -1.56 -10.32
N SER A 87 15.75 -0.41 -9.84
CA SER A 87 15.34 0.11 -8.53
C SER A 87 15.57 1.62 -8.49
N TYR A 88 14.49 2.36 -8.25
CA TYR A 88 14.44 3.80 -8.10
C TYR A 88 13.66 4.14 -6.83
N TYR A 89 14.30 4.83 -5.90
CA TYR A 89 13.72 5.14 -4.60
C TYR A 89 13.07 6.52 -4.59
N GLY A 90 11.81 6.61 -4.14
CA GLY A 90 11.03 7.86 -4.12
C GLY A 90 11.68 9.03 -3.42
N GLY A 91 12.46 8.77 -2.37
CA GLY A 91 13.14 9.82 -1.62
C GLY A 91 14.24 10.56 -2.38
N ASN A 92 14.78 9.98 -3.48
CA ASN A 92 15.98 10.49 -4.15
C ASN A 92 15.89 10.45 -5.68
N ASP A 93 15.35 9.37 -6.24
CA ASP A 93 15.46 9.05 -7.66
C ASP A 93 14.20 9.41 -8.45
N ILE A 94 13.08 9.69 -7.77
CA ILE A 94 11.81 10.07 -8.38
C ILE A 94 11.44 11.46 -7.87
N LYS A 95 11.33 12.44 -8.78
CA LYS A 95 11.04 13.83 -8.44
C LYS A 95 10.13 14.47 -9.47
N LEU A 96 9.34 15.46 -9.06
CA LEU A 96 8.55 16.30 -9.94
C LEU A 96 9.19 17.70 -10.00
N LYS A 97 9.70 18.05 -11.18
CA LYS A 97 10.20 19.38 -11.49
C LYS A 97 9.04 20.26 -11.92
N LEU A 98 8.87 21.40 -11.25
CA LEU A 98 7.89 22.41 -11.63
C LEU A 98 8.51 23.46 -12.58
N PRO A 99 7.68 24.24 -13.31
CA PRO A 99 8.15 25.33 -14.15
C PRO A 99 9.05 26.31 -13.39
N GLY A 100 10.11 26.78 -14.05
CA GLY A 100 11.07 27.74 -13.47
C GLY A 100 12.08 27.13 -12.49
N GLN A 101 11.96 25.86 -12.12
CA GLN A 101 12.96 25.18 -11.29
C GLN A 101 14.14 24.70 -12.12
N SER A 102 15.36 25.05 -11.71
CA SER A 102 16.60 24.58 -12.33
C SER A 102 17.47 23.73 -11.41
N ASP A 103 17.31 23.87 -10.09
CA ASP A 103 18.07 23.11 -9.10
C ASP A 103 17.35 21.80 -8.74
N PRO A 104 17.93 20.61 -9.02
CA PRO A 104 17.34 19.32 -8.71
C PRO A 104 17.03 19.08 -7.22
N GLU A 105 17.64 19.84 -6.31
CA GLU A 105 17.32 19.77 -4.88
C GLU A 105 16.01 20.48 -4.52
N THR A 106 15.51 21.35 -5.41
CA THR A 106 14.22 22.06 -5.24
C THR A 106 13.03 21.32 -5.85
N PHE A 107 13.28 20.26 -6.61
CA PHE A 107 12.21 19.46 -7.21
C PHE A 107 11.41 18.75 -6.11
N LEU A 108 10.11 18.65 -6.30
CA LEU A 108 9.21 18.00 -5.35
C LEU A 108 9.51 16.51 -5.30
N LYS A 109 9.45 15.94 -4.09
CA LYS A 109 9.55 14.49 -3.88
C LYS A 109 8.15 13.95 -3.63
N PRO A 110 7.84 12.73 -4.09
CA PRO A 110 6.60 12.08 -3.69
C PRO A 110 6.65 11.84 -2.19
N TRP A 111 5.60 12.24 -1.47
CA TRP A 111 5.48 11.97 -0.04
C TRP A 111 4.64 10.73 0.22
N GLY A 112 3.77 10.37 -0.73
CA GLY A 112 2.87 9.23 -0.62
C GLY A 112 2.96 8.28 -1.81
N SER A 113 2.41 7.09 -1.59
CA SER A 113 2.29 6.01 -2.58
C SER A 113 0.97 5.29 -2.44
N MET A 114 0.60 4.50 -3.43
CA MET A 114 -0.60 3.67 -3.40
C MET A 114 -0.24 2.22 -3.72
N ASP A 115 -0.42 1.33 -2.73
CA ASP A 115 -0.24 -0.12 -2.94
C ASP A 115 -1.59 -0.76 -3.35
N TRP A 116 -2.67 -0.27 -2.75
CA TRP A 116 -4.03 -0.73 -2.99
C TRP A 116 -4.92 0.48 -3.25
N PHE A 117 -5.64 0.52 -4.37
CA PHE A 117 -6.49 1.64 -4.72
C PHE A 117 -7.78 1.67 -3.87
N PRO A 118 -8.22 2.83 -3.35
CA PRO A 118 -7.61 4.17 -3.33
C PRO A 118 -6.94 4.48 -1.97
N GLU A 119 -6.25 3.52 -1.38
CA GLU A 119 -5.57 3.67 -0.09
C GLU A 119 -4.18 4.30 -0.26
N VAL A 120 -4.07 5.59 0.06
CA VAL A 120 -2.78 6.28 0.11
C VAL A 120 -2.01 5.90 1.37
N ARG A 121 -0.72 5.63 1.20
CA ARG A 121 0.26 5.43 2.27
C ARG A 121 1.19 6.63 2.32
N THR A 122 1.52 7.09 3.53
CA THR A 122 2.49 8.16 3.77
C THR A 122 3.93 7.64 3.67
N SER A 123 4.26 7.06 2.52
CA SER A 123 5.59 6.56 2.17
C SER A 123 5.93 6.98 0.74
N PRO A 124 7.15 7.44 0.45
CA PRO A 124 7.53 7.81 -0.91
C PRO A 124 7.41 6.64 -1.90
N ALA A 125 6.73 6.87 -3.00
CA ALA A 125 6.58 5.90 -4.09
C ALA A 125 7.94 5.47 -4.66
N SER A 126 8.15 4.18 -4.83
CA SER A 126 9.40 3.61 -5.33
C SER A 126 9.12 2.58 -6.41
N ILE A 127 10.04 2.45 -7.37
CA ILE A 127 9.99 1.42 -8.41
C ILE A 127 11.05 0.38 -8.05
N SER A 128 10.69 -0.89 -7.99
CA SER A 128 11.66 -1.97 -7.79
C SER A 128 11.15 -3.25 -8.44
N GLU A 129 11.60 -3.50 -9.66
CA GLU A 129 11.20 -4.68 -10.42
C GLU A 129 12.41 -5.55 -10.76
N SER A 130 12.20 -6.86 -10.84
CA SER A 130 13.23 -7.81 -11.25
C SER A 130 12.78 -8.60 -12.47
N ARG A 131 13.72 -8.81 -13.39
CA ARG A 131 13.45 -9.63 -14.57
C ARG A 131 13.01 -11.02 -14.16
N ASP A 132 11.94 -11.53 -14.77
CA ASP A 132 11.53 -12.91 -14.54
C ASP A 132 12.64 -13.88 -14.98
N ARG A 133 12.80 -14.96 -14.23
CA ARG A 133 13.81 -15.99 -14.43
C ARG A 133 13.68 -16.70 -15.78
N LYS A 134 12.46 -16.78 -16.33
CA LYS A 134 12.17 -17.58 -17.54
C LYS A 134 12.36 -16.86 -18.87
N TRP A 135 12.78 -15.59 -18.87
CA TRP A 135 12.85 -14.75 -20.08
C TRP A 135 11.56 -14.83 -20.90
N PRO A 136 10.44 -14.35 -20.36
CA PRO A 136 9.20 -14.31 -21.12
C PRO A 136 9.40 -13.50 -22.42
N ASP A 137 8.73 -13.91 -23.50
CA ASP A 137 8.71 -13.15 -24.76
C ASP A 137 8.00 -11.78 -24.60
N VAL A 138 7.26 -11.61 -23.50
CA VAL A 138 6.58 -10.37 -23.10
C VAL A 138 7.40 -9.73 -21.99
N ASP A 139 7.79 -8.48 -22.22
CA ASP A 139 8.47 -7.64 -21.23
C ASP A 139 7.62 -7.46 -19.96
N ASN A 140 8.26 -7.47 -18.78
CA ASN A 140 7.57 -7.16 -17.53
C ASN A 140 7.59 -5.66 -17.33
N ASP A 141 6.42 -5.04 -17.50
CA ASP A 141 6.20 -3.63 -17.18
C ASP A 141 6.29 -3.39 -15.67
N THR A 142 6.25 -2.14 -15.27
CA THR A 142 6.14 -1.72 -13.87
C THR A 142 5.28 -0.47 -13.76
N TYR A 143 4.85 -0.15 -12.54
CA TYR A 143 4.05 1.03 -12.27
C TYR A 143 4.76 2.00 -11.34
N LEU A 144 4.48 3.29 -11.53
CA LEU A 144 4.72 4.32 -10.53
C LEU A 144 3.37 4.80 -10.00
N GLU A 145 3.19 4.64 -8.69
CA GLU A 145 2.01 5.04 -7.92
C GLU A 145 2.40 6.13 -6.92
N ALA A 146 2.41 7.39 -7.37
CA ALA A 146 3.02 8.48 -6.62
C ALA A 146 2.05 9.60 -6.27
N VAL A 147 2.18 10.13 -5.05
CA VAL A 147 1.42 11.30 -4.59
C VAL A 147 2.37 12.45 -4.29
N PHE A 148 2.09 13.59 -4.89
CA PHE A 148 2.79 14.87 -4.70
C PHE A 148 1.84 15.92 -4.12
N THR A 149 2.40 16.94 -3.48
CA THR A 149 1.68 18.18 -3.16
C THR A 149 2.23 19.27 -4.07
N VAL A 150 1.37 19.86 -4.90
CA VAL A 150 1.75 20.81 -5.95
C VAL A 150 1.00 22.12 -5.74
N PRO A 151 1.62 23.30 -5.96
CA PRO A 151 0.88 24.57 -5.96
C PRO A 151 -0.31 24.53 -6.93
N SER A 152 -1.45 25.04 -6.47
CA SER A 152 -2.73 24.94 -7.18
C SER A 152 -2.75 25.65 -8.54
N ASP A 153 -1.94 26.69 -8.72
CA ASP A 153 -1.80 27.45 -9.96
C ASP A 153 -0.91 26.77 -11.01
N VAL A 154 -0.20 25.71 -10.65
CA VAL A 154 0.67 24.97 -11.56
C VAL A 154 -0.13 23.90 -12.30
N THR A 155 -0.04 23.95 -13.64
CA THR A 155 -0.80 23.06 -14.54
C THR A 155 0.09 22.15 -15.38
N GLU A 156 1.40 22.24 -15.22
CA GLU A 156 2.36 21.42 -15.95
C GLU A 156 3.56 21.10 -15.05
N GLY A 157 4.23 19.99 -15.34
CA GLY A 157 5.46 19.62 -14.67
C GLY A 157 6.29 18.67 -15.51
N THR A 158 7.46 18.31 -15.00
CA THR A 158 8.29 17.25 -15.58
C THR A 158 8.60 16.23 -14.50
N LEU A 159 8.04 15.04 -14.61
CA LEU A 159 8.44 13.91 -13.79
C LEU A 159 9.84 13.46 -14.22
N VAL A 160 10.72 13.32 -13.24
CA VAL A 160 12.12 12.96 -13.43
C VAL A 160 12.39 11.67 -12.66
N ILE A 161 12.81 10.62 -13.38
CA ILE A 161 13.18 9.32 -12.82
C ILE A 161 14.64 9.03 -13.17
N GLY A 162 15.47 8.79 -12.18
CA GLY A 162 16.88 8.42 -12.40
C GLY A 162 17.74 8.68 -11.17
N LYS A 163 18.86 7.95 -11.07
CA LYS A 163 19.79 8.10 -9.97
C LYS A 163 20.62 9.37 -10.10
N LYS A 164 21.22 9.78 -8.99
CA LYS A 164 22.19 10.88 -8.97
C LYS A 164 23.38 10.53 -9.88
N ASP A 165 23.73 11.44 -10.78
CA ASP A 165 24.85 11.35 -11.73
C ASP A 165 24.68 10.34 -12.89
N GLU A 166 23.48 9.78 -13.07
CA GLU A 166 23.09 9.01 -14.26
C GLU A 166 22.16 9.86 -15.14
N PRO A 167 22.04 9.59 -16.45
CA PRO A 167 21.00 10.20 -17.25
C PRO A 167 19.63 9.84 -16.65
N LYS A 168 18.62 10.65 -16.99
CA LYS A 168 17.30 10.58 -16.37
C LYS A 168 16.24 10.40 -17.43
N LEU A 169 15.19 9.67 -17.08
CA LEU A 169 13.94 9.69 -17.81
C LEU A 169 13.20 10.98 -17.39
N GLU A 170 12.84 11.79 -18.37
CA GLU A 170 12.04 13.00 -18.16
C GLU A 170 10.71 12.86 -18.90
N LEU A 171 9.61 13.08 -18.19
CA LEU A 171 8.25 13.03 -18.72
C LEU A 171 7.54 14.34 -18.45
N ALA A 172 7.12 15.02 -19.50
CA ALA A 172 6.18 16.13 -19.36
C ALA A 172 4.84 15.58 -18.86
N VAL A 173 4.35 16.12 -17.75
CA VAL A 173 3.08 15.75 -17.13
C VAL A 173 2.12 16.92 -17.16
N ASP A 174 0.90 16.66 -17.60
CA ASP A 174 -0.21 17.61 -17.53
C ASP A 174 -0.83 17.54 -16.13
N LEU A 175 -0.82 18.68 -15.44
CA LEU A 175 -1.37 18.83 -14.10
C LEU A 175 -2.67 19.65 -14.14
N SER A 176 -3.22 19.99 -15.31
CA SER A 176 -4.36 20.89 -15.47
C SER A 176 -5.74 20.30 -15.15
N GLY A 177 -5.80 19.04 -14.72
CA GLY A 177 -7.06 18.34 -14.41
C GLY A 177 -7.94 19.06 -13.39
N GLU A 178 -9.24 18.80 -13.40
CA GLU A 178 -10.12 19.28 -12.34
C GLU A 178 -9.81 18.57 -11.02
N VAL A 179 -10.02 19.27 -9.91
CA VAL A 179 -9.92 18.68 -8.58
C VAL A 179 -11.11 17.74 -8.37
N THR A 180 -10.80 16.49 -8.01
CA THR A 180 -11.78 15.43 -7.79
C THR A 180 -11.56 14.76 -6.44
N GLU A 181 -12.43 13.83 -6.08
CA GLU A 181 -12.26 12.96 -4.92
C GLU A 181 -12.02 11.52 -5.37
N PHE A 182 -11.19 10.79 -4.64
CA PHE A 182 -11.16 9.34 -4.79
C PHE A 182 -12.46 8.70 -4.29
N PRO A 183 -12.87 7.56 -4.87
CA PRO A 183 -13.99 6.81 -4.30
C PRO A 183 -13.64 6.36 -2.88
N GLN A 184 -14.64 6.25 -2.01
CA GLN A 184 -14.42 5.71 -0.68
C GLN A 184 -13.99 4.26 -0.78
N ALA A 185 -12.92 3.87 -0.08
CA ALA A 185 -12.34 2.55 -0.29
C ALA A 185 -13.29 1.41 0.15
N GLY A 186 -14.24 1.69 1.04
CA GLY A 186 -15.28 0.74 1.41
C GLY A 186 -16.35 0.52 0.33
N SER A 187 -16.59 1.49 -0.55
CA SER A 187 -17.56 1.37 -1.64
C SER A 187 -17.09 0.47 -2.79
N LEU A 188 -15.85 -0.01 -2.74
CA LEU A 188 -15.27 -0.93 -3.72
C LEU A 188 -15.42 -2.40 -3.31
N TRP A 189 -16.20 -2.65 -2.26
CA TRP A 189 -16.52 -3.97 -1.73
C TRP A 189 -18.04 -4.11 -1.63
N ASP A 190 -18.52 -5.28 -2.01
CA ASP A 190 -19.87 -5.74 -1.66
C ASP A 190 -19.77 -6.57 -0.38
N ILE A 191 -20.43 -6.14 0.68
CA ILE A 191 -20.32 -6.72 2.02
C ILE A 191 -21.72 -6.93 2.59
N GLU A 192 -21.98 -8.15 3.07
CA GLU A 192 -23.26 -8.54 3.64
C GLU A 192 -23.06 -9.25 4.98
N ILE A 193 -23.84 -8.89 5.98
CA ILE A 193 -23.97 -9.61 7.25
C ILE A 193 -24.81 -10.86 6.99
N THR A 194 -24.19 -12.03 7.13
CA THR A 194 -24.87 -13.32 7.01
C THR A 194 -25.33 -13.88 8.35
N GLY A 195 -24.84 -13.32 9.46
CA GLY A 195 -25.28 -13.69 10.80
C GLY A 195 -24.88 -12.68 11.87
N LEU A 196 -25.77 -12.46 12.83
CA LEU A 196 -25.54 -11.62 14.01
C LEU A 196 -26.02 -12.37 15.25
N SER A 197 -25.16 -12.53 16.25
CA SER A 197 -25.53 -13.28 17.47
C SER A 197 -24.72 -12.86 18.69
N LEU A 198 -25.23 -13.20 19.88
CA LEU A 198 -24.51 -13.09 21.13
C LEU A 198 -23.77 -14.38 21.46
N VAL A 199 -22.54 -14.24 21.92
CA VAL A 199 -21.68 -15.35 22.34
C VAL A 199 -21.16 -15.07 23.75
N ASP A 200 -21.28 -16.04 24.66
CA ASP A 200 -20.78 -15.88 26.03
C ASP A 200 -19.28 -16.20 26.15
N GLU A 201 -18.78 -17.06 25.27
CA GLU A 201 -17.39 -17.52 25.25
C GLU A 201 -16.97 -17.92 23.83
N VAL A 202 -15.77 -17.52 23.43
CA VAL A 202 -15.07 -18.09 22.26
C VAL A 202 -13.97 -19.01 22.75
N VAL A 203 -14.05 -20.29 22.40
CA VAL A 203 -12.98 -21.27 22.67
C VAL A 203 -11.92 -21.14 21.60
N THR A 204 -10.69 -20.85 21.99
CA THR A 204 -9.55 -20.74 21.06
C THR A 204 -8.58 -21.89 21.25
N ASN A 205 -7.68 -22.08 20.30
CA ASN A 205 -6.65 -23.08 20.35
C ASN A 205 -5.39 -22.57 19.65
N HIS A 206 -4.26 -22.61 20.34
CA HIS A 206 -2.99 -22.15 19.81
C HIS A 206 -2.08 -23.35 19.53
N GLY A 207 -1.84 -23.61 18.24
CA GLY A 207 -0.91 -24.65 17.81
C GLY A 207 0.55 -24.19 17.89
N SER A 208 1.41 -25.03 18.46
CA SER A 208 2.87 -24.84 18.45
C SER A 208 3.55 -26.21 18.35
N ARG A 209 4.20 -26.49 17.20
CA ARG A 209 5.12 -27.63 16.95
C ARG A 209 4.76 -28.90 17.74
N ASP A 210 3.58 -29.47 17.44
CA ASP A 210 2.98 -30.70 18.00
C ASP A 210 2.18 -30.57 19.31
N GLN A 211 2.05 -29.37 19.86
CA GLN A 211 1.19 -29.09 21.00
C GLN A 211 0.06 -28.13 20.61
N SER A 212 -1.10 -28.35 21.20
CA SER A 212 -2.27 -27.48 21.10
C SER A 212 -2.57 -26.98 22.51
N VAL A 213 -2.56 -25.66 22.68
CA VAL A 213 -2.88 -25.01 23.95
C VAL A 213 -4.29 -24.44 23.85
N PRO A 214 -5.29 -25.07 24.50
CA PRO A 214 -6.64 -24.54 24.51
C PRO A 214 -6.68 -23.21 25.28
N GLY A 215 -7.39 -22.25 24.71
CA GLY A 215 -7.66 -20.95 25.27
C GLY A 215 -9.15 -20.65 25.27
N ARG A 216 -9.51 -19.53 25.88
CA ARG A 216 -10.87 -19.01 25.85
C ARG A 216 -10.87 -17.50 25.99
N VAL A 217 -11.83 -16.87 25.33
CA VAL A 217 -12.12 -15.44 25.47
C VAL A 217 -13.52 -15.31 26.04
N ARG A 218 -13.62 -14.67 27.21
CA ARG A 218 -14.88 -14.33 27.87
C ARG A 218 -14.88 -12.83 28.19
N PRO A 219 -15.98 -12.11 27.93
CA PRO A 219 -16.08 -10.72 28.31
C PRO A 219 -16.13 -10.63 29.85
N LEU A 220 -15.31 -9.77 30.45
CA LEU A 220 -15.43 -9.44 31.87
C LEU A 220 -16.60 -8.48 32.14
N ILE A 221 -16.95 -7.68 31.12
CA ILE A 221 -18.03 -6.69 31.12
C ILE A 221 -18.69 -6.77 29.74
N GLY A 222 -20.01 -6.61 29.68
CA GLY A 222 -20.75 -6.64 28.42
C GLY A 222 -20.91 -8.04 27.83
N LYS A 223 -21.06 -8.12 26.51
CA LYS A 223 -21.25 -9.34 25.73
C LYS A 223 -20.33 -9.35 24.51
N LEU A 224 -20.00 -10.54 24.03
CA LEU A 224 -19.41 -10.68 22.70
C LEU A 224 -20.54 -10.73 21.69
N VAL A 225 -20.47 -9.85 20.70
CA VAL A 225 -21.34 -9.86 19.52
C VAL A 225 -20.52 -10.50 18.40
N LYS A 226 -21.01 -11.62 17.87
CA LYS A 226 -20.45 -12.28 16.70
C LYS A 226 -21.16 -11.77 15.45
N VAL A 227 -20.37 -11.35 14.47
CA VAL A 227 -20.83 -10.98 13.13
C VAL A 227 -20.20 -11.94 12.14
N ASP A 228 -21.05 -12.70 11.46
CA ASP A 228 -20.68 -13.47 10.28
C ASP A 228 -20.99 -12.61 9.05
N MET A 229 -20.05 -12.52 8.11
CA MET A 229 -20.19 -11.68 6.93
C MET A 229 -19.50 -12.28 5.71
N THR A 230 -19.93 -11.82 4.54
CA THR A 230 -19.31 -12.08 3.24
C THR A 230 -18.71 -10.79 2.71
N LEU A 231 -17.53 -10.86 2.10
CA LEU A 231 -16.88 -9.73 1.44
C LEU A 231 -16.50 -10.12 0.02
N THR A 232 -16.93 -9.34 -0.96
CA THR A 232 -16.60 -9.54 -2.39
C THR A 232 -16.03 -8.24 -2.96
N PRO A 233 -14.77 -8.23 -3.44
CA PRO A 233 -14.22 -7.04 -4.08
C PRO A 233 -14.92 -6.78 -5.41
N GLN A 234 -15.23 -5.52 -5.72
CA GLN A 234 -15.95 -5.14 -6.93
C GLN A 234 -15.06 -4.99 -8.17
N ARG A 235 -13.75 -4.96 -7.99
CA ARG A 235 -12.73 -4.85 -9.05
C ARG A 235 -11.33 -5.16 -8.52
N ASP A 236 -10.34 -5.18 -9.40
CA ASP A 236 -8.94 -5.16 -8.97
C ASP A 236 -8.65 -3.89 -8.18
N LEU A 237 -8.09 -4.08 -6.98
CA LEU A 237 -7.66 -3.01 -6.10
C LEU A 237 -6.16 -2.94 -6.00
N LYS A 238 -5.40 -3.87 -6.57
CA LYS A 238 -3.94 -3.79 -6.57
C LYS A 238 -3.51 -2.73 -7.58
N ALA A 239 -2.81 -1.70 -7.12
CA ALA A 239 -2.49 -0.54 -7.97
C ALA A 239 -1.45 -0.89 -9.06
N ASP A 240 -0.49 -1.76 -8.74
CA ASP A 240 0.71 -2.01 -9.56
C ASP A 240 0.64 -3.29 -10.42
N ARG A 241 -0.52 -3.68 -10.97
CA ARG A 241 -0.66 -5.02 -11.57
C ARG A 241 -0.72 -5.14 -13.09
N LEU A 242 -0.12 -6.25 -13.55
CA LEU A 242 -0.04 -6.71 -14.93
C LEU A 242 -0.71 -8.08 -15.10
N ASN A 243 -1.05 -8.41 -16.34
CA ASN A 243 -1.46 -9.74 -16.79
C ASN A 243 -2.80 -10.26 -16.25
N SER A 244 -3.79 -9.38 -16.03
CA SER A 244 -5.17 -9.75 -15.66
C SER A 244 -5.29 -10.66 -14.42
N ASN A 245 -4.29 -10.64 -13.56
CA ASN A 245 -4.42 -11.19 -12.22
C ASN A 245 -5.03 -10.07 -11.39
N ASN A 246 -6.19 -10.23 -10.79
CA ASN A 246 -6.77 -9.18 -9.96
C ASN A 246 -6.55 -9.52 -8.49
N ALA A 247 -6.43 -8.51 -7.63
CA ALA A 247 -6.32 -8.72 -6.21
C ALA A 247 -7.03 -7.64 -5.41
N ALA A 248 -7.41 -8.02 -4.21
CA ALA A 248 -7.94 -7.09 -3.23
C ALA A 248 -7.48 -7.50 -1.85
N ALA A 249 -7.10 -6.53 -1.04
CA ALA A 249 -6.65 -6.76 0.32
C ALA A 249 -7.41 -5.90 1.31
N PHE A 250 -7.50 -6.40 2.53
CA PHE A 250 -8.03 -5.66 3.67
C PHE A 250 -7.40 -6.18 4.96
N THR A 251 -7.58 -5.42 6.04
CA THR A 251 -7.16 -5.83 7.38
C THR A 251 -8.36 -5.95 8.30
N SER A 252 -8.30 -6.84 9.31
CA SER A 252 -9.39 -6.99 10.28
C SER A 252 -9.75 -5.67 10.98
N LYS A 253 -8.77 -4.78 11.17
CA LYS A 253 -8.96 -3.45 11.79
C LYS A 253 -9.82 -2.49 10.95
N HIS A 254 -10.05 -2.81 9.67
CA HIS A 254 -10.93 -2.03 8.81
C HIS A 254 -12.41 -2.38 9.01
N VAL A 255 -12.72 -3.43 9.77
CA VAL A 255 -14.11 -3.85 10.05
C VAL A 255 -14.54 -3.32 11.42
N TRP A 256 -15.63 -2.58 11.44
CA TRP A 256 -16.17 -1.95 12.64
C TRP A 256 -17.65 -2.25 12.79
N LEU A 257 -18.09 -2.36 14.03
CA LEU A 257 -19.50 -2.53 14.37
C LEU A 257 -19.93 -1.39 15.28
N VAL A 258 -21.04 -0.74 14.94
CA VAL A 258 -21.69 0.27 15.77
C VAL A 258 -22.96 -0.34 16.35
N GLY A 259 -23.07 -0.34 17.67
CA GLY A 259 -24.24 -0.90 18.36
C GLY A 259 -25.48 0.02 18.29
N PRO A 260 -26.66 -0.46 18.73
CA PRO A 260 -27.91 0.31 18.76
C PRO A 260 -27.82 1.63 19.56
N GLU A 261 -26.88 1.70 20.50
CA GLU A 261 -26.54 2.90 21.27
C GLU A 261 -25.81 3.98 20.45
N GLY A 262 -25.46 3.71 19.18
CA GLY A 262 -24.75 4.63 18.29
C GLY A 262 -23.25 4.76 18.61
N LEU A 263 -22.69 3.80 19.36
CA LEU A 263 -21.28 3.79 19.73
C LEU A 263 -20.51 2.67 19.03
N PRO A 264 -19.28 2.94 18.56
CA PRO A 264 -18.41 1.93 17.98
C PRO A 264 -18.00 0.91 19.05
N MET A 265 -18.05 -0.36 18.68
CA MET A 265 -17.66 -1.48 19.54
C MET A 265 -16.18 -1.82 19.36
N ALA A 266 -15.56 -2.32 20.42
CA ALA A 266 -14.16 -2.73 20.35
C ALA A 266 -14.03 -4.07 19.64
N LEU A 267 -13.23 -4.13 18.57
CA LEU A 267 -12.89 -5.38 17.90
C LEU A 267 -12.09 -6.28 18.85
N VAL A 268 -12.62 -7.46 19.15
CA VAL A 268 -11.91 -8.52 19.89
C VAL A 268 -11.02 -9.30 18.94
N GLY A 269 -11.52 -9.62 17.74
CA GLY A 269 -10.72 -10.20 16.67
C GLY A 269 -11.54 -10.89 15.58
N GLU A 270 -10.87 -11.16 14.47
CA GLU A 270 -11.32 -12.03 13.38
C GLU A 270 -11.02 -13.49 13.74
N GLU A 271 -11.98 -14.35 13.49
CA GLU A 271 -11.82 -15.81 13.58
C GLU A 271 -10.92 -16.32 12.46
N ARG A 272 -9.86 -17.04 12.85
CA ARG A 272 -9.03 -17.79 11.91
C ARG A 272 -8.88 -19.24 12.35
N GLU A 273 -9.36 -20.14 11.50
CA GLU A 273 -9.10 -21.55 11.63
C GLU A 273 -7.90 -21.95 10.76
N ASN A 274 -6.88 -22.57 11.37
CA ASN A 274 -5.75 -23.14 10.64
C ASN A 274 -5.41 -24.52 11.21
N GLY A 275 -5.64 -25.57 10.42
CA GLY A 275 -5.35 -26.95 10.80
C GLY A 275 -6.10 -27.40 12.06
N GLY A 276 -7.37 -27.00 12.23
CA GLY A 276 -8.20 -27.30 13.40
C GLY A 276 -7.91 -26.44 14.64
N ASN A 277 -7.06 -25.41 14.52
CA ASN A 277 -6.82 -24.43 15.57
C ASN A 277 -7.57 -23.14 15.27
N LEU A 278 -8.50 -22.75 16.14
CA LEU A 278 -9.21 -21.48 16.06
C LEU A 278 -8.46 -20.41 16.87
N THR A 279 -8.07 -19.33 16.22
CA THR A 279 -7.45 -18.17 16.87
C THR A 279 -8.25 -16.90 16.59
N LEU A 280 -8.18 -15.94 17.50
CA LEU A 280 -8.68 -14.58 17.30
C LEU A 280 -7.50 -13.62 17.14
N SER A 281 -7.57 -12.75 16.14
CA SER A 281 -6.57 -11.71 15.92
C SER A 281 -7.24 -10.47 15.35
N SER A 282 -6.87 -9.31 15.88
CA SER A 282 -7.37 -8.02 15.39
C SER A 282 -6.50 -7.43 14.28
N SER A 283 -5.42 -8.10 13.87
CA SER A 283 -4.45 -7.57 12.89
C SER A 283 -4.21 -8.51 11.73
N ASN A 284 -5.18 -9.35 11.36
CA ASN A 284 -5.01 -10.20 10.20
C ASN A 284 -5.07 -9.34 8.93
N SER A 285 -4.15 -9.61 8.02
CA SER A 285 -4.26 -9.18 6.63
C SER A 285 -4.83 -10.33 5.81
N SER A 286 -5.81 -10.01 4.97
CA SER A 286 -6.39 -10.90 3.99
C SER A 286 -6.14 -10.34 2.60
N THR A 287 -5.73 -11.20 1.67
CA THR A 287 -5.61 -10.87 0.25
C THR A 287 -6.27 -11.97 -0.55
N THR A 288 -7.23 -11.59 -1.39
CA THR A 288 -7.81 -12.50 -2.40
C THR A 288 -7.19 -12.18 -3.75
N ASN A 289 -6.95 -13.23 -4.55
CA ASN A 289 -6.41 -13.12 -5.89
C ASN A 289 -7.30 -13.89 -6.85
N TRP A 290 -7.55 -13.35 -8.03
CA TRP A 290 -8.29 -14.03 -9.09
C TRP A 290 -7.74 -13.73 -10.48
N GLN A 291 -8.23 -14.44 -11.50
CA GLN A 291 -7.84 -14.25 -12.89
C GLN A 291 -9.07 -14.00 -13.77
N GLY A 292 -8.89 -13.17 -14.80
CA GLY A 292 -9.93 -12.88 -15.80
C GLY A 292 -10.81 -11.69 -15.45
N GLU A 293 -11.88 -11.49 -16.23
CA GLU A 293 -12.82 -10.38 -16.05
C GLU A 293 -13.79 -10.62 -14.87
N GLY A 294 -14.19 -9.54 -14.21
CA GLY A 294 -15.19 -9.56 -13.14
C GLY A 294 -14.59 -9.74 -11.75
N THR A 295 -15.42 -10.22 -10.83
CA THR A 295 -15.13 -10.34 -9.40
C THR A 295 -15.29 -11.78 -9.00
N THR A 296 -14.23 -12.44 -8.56
CA THR A 296 -14.36 -13.79 -8.00
C THR A 296 -13.63 -13.88 -6.68
N GLY A 297 -14.31 -14.41 -5.67
CA GLY A 297 -13.77 -14.61 -4.34
C GLY A 297 -14.64 -13.93 -3.31
N GLN A 298 -15.81 -14.52 -3.05
CA GLN A 298 -16.55 -14.25 -1.82
C GLN A 298 -15.69 -14.75 -0.66
N ILE A 299 -15.45 -13.86 0.30
CA ILE A 299 -14.64 -14.12 1.47
C ILE A 299 -15.58 -14.18 2.66
N GLU A 300 -15.73 -15.36 3.26
CA GLU A 300 -16.49 -15.51 4.49
C GLU A 300 -15.61 -15.23 5.70
N ARG A 301 -16.11 -14.42 6.63
CA ARG A 301 -15.42 -14.07 7.86
C ARG A 301 -16.37 -13.96 9.04
N SER A 302 -15.84 -14.30 10.20
CA SER A 302 -16.50 -14.12 11.49
C SER A 302 -15.68 -13.18 12.34
N TYR A 303 -16.31 -12.13 12.86
CA TYR A 303 -15.70 -11.14 13.73
C TYR A 303 -16.40 -11.12 15.09
N TYR A 304 -15.63 -10.87 16.13
CA TYR A 304 -16.14 -10.71 17.48
C TYR A 304 -15.89 -9.29 17.97
N PHE A 305 -16.94 -8.64 18.47
CA PHE A 305 -16.90 -7.30 19.03
C PHE A 305 -17.35 -7.32 20.49
N LEU A 306 -16.75 -6.48 21.32
CA LEU A 306 -17.14 -6.28 22.71
C LEU A 306 -18.09 -5.07 22.82
N GLY A 307 -19.28 -5.28 23.36
CA GLY A 307 -20.26 -4.21 23.58
C GLY A 307 -21.35 -4.57 24.57
N SER A 308 -22.44 -3.79 24.59
CA SER A 308 -23.56 -3.97 25.52
C SER A 308 -24.34 -5.26 25.29
N GLY A 309 -24.45 -5.71 24.04
CA GLY A 309 -25.33 -6.79 23.61
C GLY A 309 -26.82 -6.41 23.70
N ALA A 310 -27.13 -5.11 23.64
CA ALA A 310 -28.50 -4.64 23.64
C ALA A 310 -29.24 -5.08 22.37
N PRO A 311 -30.53 -5.45 22.44
CA PRO A 311 -31.32 -5.71 21.25
C PRO A 311 -31.48 -4.43 20.43
N GLY A 312 -31.54 -4.56 19.11
CA GLY A 312 -31.68 -3.45 18.18
C GLY A 312 -30.82 -3.57 16.92
N GLU A 313 -30.75 -2.48 16.16
CA GLU A 313 -30.00 -2.41 14.92
C GLU A 313 -28.49 -2.20 15.18
N TYR A 314 -27.68 -3.06 14.57
CA TYR A 314 -26.24 -2.96 14.53
C TYR A 314 -25.81 -2.57 13.11
N GLN A 315 -24.91 -1.60 13.01
CA GLN A 315 -24.41 -1.09 11.72
C GLN A 315 -22.97 -1.54 11.50
N LEU A 316 -22.74 -2.21 10.38
CA LEU A 316 -21.43 -2.66 9.95
C LEU A 316 -20.78 -1.58 9.09
N TYR A 317 -19.61 -1.12 9.54
CA TYR A 317 -18.77 -0.22 8.76
C TYR A 317 -17.54 -0.98 8.27
N PHE A 318 -17.24 -0.79 6.98
CA PHE A 318 -15.98 -1.22 6.40
C PHE A 318 -15.19 0.01 5.98
N LYS A 319 -14.05 0.22 6.65
CA LYS A 319 -13.34 1.50 6.71
C LYS A 319 -14.30 2.59 7.20
N ASP A 320 -14.57 3.58 6.37
CA ASP A 320 -15.41 4.75 6.66
C ASP A 320 -16.84 4.67 6.12
N VAL A 321 -17.20 3.55 5.48
CA VAL A 321 -18.48 3.39 4.79
C VAL A 321 -19.35 2.45 5.60
N ASN A 322 -20.58 2.87 5.91
CA ASN A 322 -21.62 1.96 6.37
C ASN A 322 -22.00 1.06 5.18
N VAL A 323 -21.72 -0.23 5.31
CA VAL A 323 -21.90 -1.20 4.23
C VAL A 323 -23.12 -2.08 4.42
N ASP A 324 -23.54 -2.32 5.66
CA ASP A 324 -24.72 -3.14 5.96
C ASP A 324 -25.24 -2.92 7.39
N SER A 325 -26.43 -3.43 7.69
CA SER A 325 -27.02 -3.41 9.03
C SER A 325 -27.83 -4.68 9.33
N ALA A 326 -27.82 -5.11 10.58
CA ALA A 326 -28.60 -6.27 11.03
C ALA A 326 -29.21 -6.02 12.40
N THR A 327 -30.39 -6.59 12.65
CA THR A 327 -31.07 -6.48 13.95
C THR A 327 -30.75 -7.68 14.82
N LEU A 328 -30.30 -7.42 16.04
CA LEU A 328 -30.19 -8.42 17.10
C LEU A 328 -31.51 -8.45 17.89
N GLU A 329 -32.15 -9.62 17.92
CA GLU A 329 -33.37 -9.87 18.70
C GLU A 329 -33.10 -10.06 20.21
#